data_AF-A0A9E2LNK8-F1
#
_entry.id   AF-A0A9E2LNK8-F1
#
_cell.length_a   1.000
_cell.length_b   1.000
_cell.length_c   1.000
_cell.angle_alpha   90.00
_cell.angle_beta   90.00
_cell.angle_gamma   90.00
#
_symmetry.space_group_name_H-M   'P 1'
#
loop_
_entity.id
_entity.type
_entity.pdbx_description
1 polymer ?
#
loop_
_entity_poly.entity_id
_entity_poly.type
_entity_poly.pdbx_seq_one_letter_code
_entity_poly.pdbx_strand_id
1 'polypeptide(L)' 'MEIRVLGCYGSQIPGYGLTGFLIDAKTLLDAGAVTSVLTQEEQAGVDHILITHAHLDHIRELASLADNICYLNREDPL' A
#
# COMPACT_ATOMS: atom_id res chain seq x y z
N MET A 1 -14.70 -8.29 9.54
CA MET A 1 -13.43 -8.75 8.96
C MET A 1 -13.63 -8.92 7.46
N GLU A 2 -13.38 -7.84 6.74
CA GLU A 2 -13.31 -7.78 5.29
C GLU A 2 -11.84 -7.77 4.85
N ILE A 3 -11.50 -8.52 3.80
CA ILE A 3 -10.17 -8.53 3.21
C ILE A 3 -10.31 -8.18 1.74
N ARG A 4 -9.68 -7.08 1.34
CA ARG A 4 -9.53 -6.68 -0.06
C ARG A 4 -8.14 -7.05 -0.54
N VAL A 5 -8.07 -7.81 -1.63
CA VAL A 5 -6.81 -8.13 -2.31
C VAL A 5 -6.42 -6.93 -3.17
N LEU A 6 -5.24 -6.35 -2.90
CA LEU A 6 -4.67 -5.27 -3.71
C LEU A 6 -3.76 -5.85 -4.79
N GLY A 7 -3.00 -6.89 -4.43
CA GLY A 7 -2.25 -7.72 -5.37
C GLY A 7 -1.83 -9.04 -4.74
N CYS A 8 -1.53 -10.02 -5.59
CA CYS A 8 -1.28 -11.40 -5.17
C CYS A 8 -0.24 -12.11 -6.06
N TYR A 9 0.60 -11.34 -6.76
CA TYR A 9 1.62 -11.86 -7.66
C TYR A 9 3.02 -11.68 -7.07
N GLY A 10 3.91 -12.65 -7.28
CA GLY A 10 5.33 -12.55 -6.84
C GLY A 10 6.21 -11.73 -7.79
N SER A 11 5.67 -11.28 -8.91
CA SER A 11 6.35 -10.46 -9.91
C SER A 11 5.41 -9.37 -10.42
N GLN A 12 5.96 -8.21 -10.76
CA GLN A 12 5.17 -7.11 -11.31
C GLN A 12 5.24 -7.10 -12.84
N ILE A 13 4.08 -7.22 -13.46
CA ILE A 13 3.89 -7.01 -14.90
C ILE A 13 2.61 -6.18 -15.10
N PRO A 14 2.38 -5.55 -16.27
CA PRO A 14 1.21 -4.70 -16.48
C PRO A 14 -0.10 -5.42 -16.16
N GLY A 15 -0.89 -4.86 -15.24
CA GLY A 15 -2.16 -5.45 -14.76
C GLY A 15 -2.05 -6.45 -13.62
N TYR A 16 -0.84 -6.78 -13.17
CA TYR A 16 -0.58 -7.77 -12.12
C TYR A 16 0.30 -7.17 -11.02
N GLY A 17 -0.36 -6.73 -9.94
CA GLY A 17 0.27 -6.09 -8.78
C GLY A 17 0.94 -7.07 -7.84
N LEU A 18 2.01 -6.61 -7.19
CA LEU A 18 2.73 -7.37 -6.16
C LEU A 18 1.86 -7.61 -4.92
N THR A 19 2.30 -8.47 -4.02
CA THR A 19 1.53 -8.84 -2.83
C THR A 19 1.10 -7.65 -1.97
N GLY A 20 -0.17 -7.62 -1.57
CA GLY A 20 -0.71 -6.58 -0.69
C GLY A 20 -2.19 -6.82 -0.42
N PHE A 21 -2.59 -6.70 0.84
CA PHE A 21 -3.97 -6.90 1.27
C PHE A 21 -4.39 -5.77 2.21
N LEU A 22 -5.60 -5.26 2.04
CA LEU A 22 -6.21 -4.29 2.94
C LEU A 22 -7.29 -4.98 3.77
N ILE A 23 -7.09 -4.98 5.09
CA ILE A 23 -7.96 -5.61 6.07
C ILE A 23 -8.77 -4.54 6.78
N ASP A 24 -10.10 -4.70 6.76
CA ASP A 24 -11.07 -3.80 7.39
C ASP A 24 -10.83 -2.32 7.05
N ALA A 25 -10.37 -2.03 5.82
CA ALA A 25 -9.99 -0.71 5.32
C ALA A 25 -8.89 0.04 6.12
N LYS A 26 -8.25 -0.61 7.09
CA LYS A 26 -7.36 0.03 8.07
C LYS A 26 -5.96 -0.55 8.17
N THR A 27 -5.80 -1.85 7.93
CA THR A 27 -4.51 -2.54 8.10
C THR A 27 -4.03 -3.12 6.79
N LEU A 28 -2.82 -2.76 6.37
CA LEU A 28 -2.15 -3.43 5.27
C LEU A 28 -1.39 -4.67 5.76
N LEU A 29 -1.55 -5.79 5.06
CA LEU A 29 -0.63 -6.92 5.12
C LEU A 29 0.20 -6.91 3.85
N ASP A 30 1.50 -6.65 4.01
CA ASP A 30 2.45 -6.28 2.98
C ASP A 30 2.07 -5.02 2.19
N ALA A 31 3.08 -4.41 1.56
CA ALA A 31 2.97 -3.15 0.82
C ALA A 31 3.65 -3.24 -0.56
N GLY A 32 3.50 -4.39 -1.22
CA GLY A 32 3.96 -4.60 -2.59
C GLY A 32 3.14 -3.81 -3.61
N ALA A 33 1.81 -3.88 -3.50
CA ALA A 33 0.87 -3.08 -4.28
C ALA A 33 -0.10 -2.35 -3.35
N VAL A 34 0.00 -1.02 -3.28
CA VAL A 34 -0.81 -0.16 -2.43
C VAL A 34 -1.16 1.12 -3.16
N THR A 35 -0.19 1.99 -3.40
CA THR A 35 -0.34 3.29 -4.05
C THR A 35 -0.78 3.19 -5.51
N SER A 36 -0.50 2.06 -6.17
CA SER A 36 -0.98 1.77 -7.52
C SER A 36 -2.44 1.30 -7.58
N VAL A 37 -3.06 0.99 -6.44
CA VAL A 37 -4.40 0.39 -6.34
C VAL A 37 -5.37 1.24 -5.52
N LEU A 38 -4.91 1.78 -4.40
CA LEU A 38 -5.69 2.61 -3.48
C LEU A 38 -5.70 4.06 -3.94
N THR A 39 -6.87 4.68 -3.84
CA THR A 39 -7.02 6.13 -3.94
C THR A 39 -6.27 6.84 -2.81
N GLN A 40 -6.04 8.14 -2.98
CA GLN A 40 -5.33 8.94 -1.98
C GLN A 40 -6.07 9.00 -0.63
N GLU A 41 -7.41 9.05 -0.66
CA GLU A 41 -8.25 9.01 0.54
C GLU A 41 -8.16 7.66 1.27
N GLU A 42 -8.17 6.55 0.52
CA GLU A 42 -7.96 5.21 1.10
C GLU A 42 -6.56 5.07 1.70
N GLN A 43 -5.53 5.60 1.05
CA GLN A 43 -4.16 5.61 1.57
C GLN A 43 -4.06 6.37 2.91
N ALA A 44 -4.74 7.51 3.05
CA ALA A 44 -4.80 8.27 4.29
C ALA A 44 -5.54 7.54 5.42
N GLY A 45 -6.44 6.62 5.07
CA GLY A 45 -7.21 5.83 6.02
C GLY A 45 -6.45 4.66 6.66
N VAL A 46 -5.27 4.30 6.14
CA VAL A 46 -4.44 3.19 6.63
C VAL A 46 -3.76 3.57 7.95
N ASP A 47 -4.01 2.79 9.00
CA ASP A 47 -3.48 3.02 10.35
C ASP A 47 -2.25 2.14 10.66
N HIS A 48 -2.20 0.94 10.07
CA HIS A 48 -1.19 -0.07 10.38
C HIS A 48 -0.69 -0.78 9.12
N ILE A 49 0.59 -1.16 9.12
CA ILE A 49 1.21 -1.95 8.07
C ILE A 49 1.98 -3.09 8.73
N LEU A 50 1.59 -4.32 8.44
CA LEU A 50 2.26 -5.54 8.86
C LEU A 50 3.03 -6.10 7.67
N ILE A 51 4.36 -6.12 7.77
CA ILE A 51 5.23 -6.67 6.72
C ILE A 51 5.62 -8.10 7.12
N THR A 52 5.38 -9.07 6.25
CA THR A 52 5.75 -10.46 6.49
C THR A 52 7.27 -10.64 6.50
N HIS A 53 7.95 -10.05 5.52
CA HIS A 53 9.41 -10.02 5.40
C HIS A 53 9.86 -8.93 4.41
N ALA A 54 11.17 -8.66 4.36
CA ALA A 54 11.74 -7.51 3.64
C ALA A 54 12.22 -7.82 2.21
N HIS A 55 11.57 -8.74 1.49
CA HIS A 55 11.79 -8.83 0.05
C HIS A 55 11.09 -7.68 -0.68
N LEU A 56 11.66 -7.27 -1.81
CA LEU A 56 11.23 -6.07 -2.53
C LEU A 56 9.75 -6.15 -2.93
N ASP A 57 9.27 -7.32 -3.34
CA ASP A 57 7.89 -7.57 -3.71
C ASP A 57 6.89 -7.35 -2.58
N HIS A 58 7.32 -7.35 -1.32
CA HIS A 58 6.47 -7.07 -0.15
C HIS A 58 6.54 -5.63 0.36
N ILE A 59 7.54 -4.84 -0.07
CA ILE A 59 7.79 -3.49 0.48
C ILE A 59 7.91 -2.38 -0.58
N ARG A 60 7.81 -2.72 -1.87
CA ARG A 60 8.12 -1.83 -2.99
C ARG A 60 7.44 -0.46 -2.88
N GLU A 61 6.15 -0.43 -2.58
CA GLU A 61 5.35 0.79 -2.58
C GLU A 61 5.26 1.46 -1.20
N LEU A 62 5.92 0.90 -0.19
CA LEU A 62 5.94 1.45 1.17
C LEU A 62 6.51 2.87 1.21
N ALA A 63 7.58 3.13 0.46
CA ALA A 63 8.21 4.45 0.40
C ALA A 63 7.28 5.49 -0.24
N SER A 64 6.63 5.13 -1.35
CA SER A 64 5.65 6.00 -2.02
C SER A 64 4.43 6.26 -1.15
N LEU A 65 3.95 5.25 -0.41
CA LEU A 65 2.85 5.42 0.54
C LEU A 65 3.23 6.42 1.64
N ALA A 66 4.43 6.29 2.21
CA ALA A 66 4.92 7.20 3.24
C ALA A 66 5.03 8.64 2.71
N ASP A 67 5.57 8.83 1.50
CA ASP A 67 5.66 10.13 0.85
C ASP A 67 4.27 10.74 0.60
N ASN A 68 3.32 9.95 0.07
CA ASN A 68 1.95 10.39 -0.17
C ASN A 68 1.24 10.81 1.12
N ILE A 69 1.38 10.05 2.21
CA ILE A 69 0.80 10.38 3.52
C ILE A 69 1.45 11.65 4.09
N CYS A 70 2.78 11.78 3.99
CA CYS A 70 3.45 13.00 4.40
C CYS A 70 2.95 14.20 3.60
N TYR A 71 2.82 14.07 2.27
CA TYR A 71 2.32 15.11 1.38
C TYR A 71 0.89 15.53 1.72
N LEU A 72 0.00 14.57 1.98
CA LEU A 72 -1.40 14.82 2.37
C LEU A 72 -1.55 15.68 3.64
N ASN A 73 -0.56 15.65 4.52
CA ASN A 73 -0.57 16.41 5.77
C ASN A 73 0.13 17.77 5.65
N ARG A 74 0.55 18.20 4.45
CA ARG A 74 1.19 19.50 4.22
C ARG A 74 0.16 20.56 3.88
N GLU A 75 0.36 21.78 4.41
CA GLU A 75 -0.44 22.95 4.03
C GLU A 75 0.01 23.54 2.68
N ASP A 76 1.30 23.45 2.34
CA ASP A 76 1.88 23.96 1.09
C ASP A 76 2.55 22.84 0.26
N PRO A 77 2.31 22.81 -1.08
CA PRO A 77 3.03 21.91 -1.99
C PRO A 77 4.52 22.26 -2.08
N LEU A 78 5.36 21.27 -2.38
CA LEU A 78 6.80 21.43 -2.60
C LEU A 78 7.14 22.19 -3.89
#